data_AF-A0A9E6T8X3-F1
#
_entry.id   AF-A0A9E6T8X3-F1
#
_cell.length_a   1.000
_cell.length_b   1.000
_cell.length_c   1.000
_cell.angle_alpha   90.00
_cell.angle_beta   90.00
_cell.angle_gamma   90.00
#
_symmetry.space_group_name_H-M   'P 1'
#
loop_
_entity.id
_entity.type
_entity.pdbx_description
1 polymer ?
#
loop_
_entity_poly.entity_id
_entity_poly.type
_entity_poly.pdbx_seq_one_letter_code
_entity_poly.pdbx_strand_id
1 'polypeptide(L)'
;MKKLAKFTVHGTAVNSDQEIKLDEVSILADPETLMEIGRFLIRASEEMSDNGLEHMHLQDVIDDFDYENNVDFIALNGKVVKII
;
A
#
# COMPACT_ATOMS: atom_id res chain seq x y z
N MET A 1 -1.12 18.57 14.22
CA MET A 1 -1.24 17.34 13.40
C MET A 1 -2.31 17.57 12.34
N LYS A 2 -2.06 17.20 11.08
CA LYS A 2 -3.09 17.27 10.03
C LYS A 2 -4.14 16.18 10.30
N LYS A 3 -5.41 16.48 10.01
CA LYS A 3 -6.48 15.47 10.06
C LYS A 3 -6.42 14.64 8.79
N LEU A 4 -6.46 13.32 8.92
CA LEU A 4 -6.62 12.42 7.79
C LEU A 4 -8.07 12.46 7.30
N ALA A 5 -8.26 12.36 6.00
CA ALA A 5 -9.57 12.04 5.44
C ALA A 5 -9.92 10.58 5.78
N LYS A 6 -11.20 10.21 5.64
CA LYS A 6 -11.62 8.82 5.80
C LYS A 6 -10.90 7.95 4.77
N PHE A 7 -10.35 6.82 5.21
CA PHE A 7 -9.72 5.81 4.36
C PHE A 7 -10.19 4.41 4.78
N THR A 8 -9.90 3.41 3.96
CA THR A 8 -10.12 1.99 4.26
C THR A 8 -8.86 1.22 3.85
N VAL A 9 -8.63 0.09 4.52
CA VAL A 9 -7.59 -0.86 4.12
C VAL A 9 -8.28 -2.20 3.85
N HIS A 10 -7.79 -2.89 2.83
CA HIS A 10 -8.24 -4.22 2.50
C HIS A 10 -7.04 -5.13 2.33
N GLY A 11 -7.24 -6.41 2.62
CA GLY A 11 -6.24 -7.44 2.46
C GLY A 11 -6.80 -8.60 1.65
N THR A 12 -5.94 -9.27 0.92
CA THR A 12 -6.27 -10.49 0.19
C THR A 12 -5.60 -11.66 0.90
N ALA A 13 -6.39 -12.69 1.24
CA ALA A 13 -5.83 -13.85 1.92
C ALA A 13 -4.92 -14.64 0.97
N VAL A 14 -3.84 -15.24 1.50
CA VAL A 14 -2.93 -16.07 0.71
C VAL A 14 -3.70 -17.20 0.03
N ASN A 15 -3.47 -17.40 -1.27
CA ASN A 15 -4.17 -18.37 -2.14
C ASN A 15 -5.69 -18.14 -2.26
N SER A 16 -6.16 -16.90 -2.11
CA SER A 16 -7.56 -16.52 -2.32
C SER A 16 -7.63 -15.23 -3.09
N ASP A 17 -8.62 -15.11 -3.98
CA ASP A 17 -8.94 -13.83 -4.63
C ASP A 17 -9.98 -13.02 -3.82
N GLN A 18 -10.35 -13.52 -2.63
CA GLN A 18 -11.30 -12.85 -1.78
C GLN A 18 -10.65 -11.69 -1.02
N GLU A 19 -11.15 -10.49 -1.29
CA GLU A 19 -10.81 -9.29 -0.56
C GLU A 19 -11.51 -9.24 0.81
N ILE A 20 -10.77 -8.81 1.83
CA ILE A 20 -11.22 -8.68 3.21
C ILE A 20 -10.92 -7.26 3.67
N LYS A 21 -11.96 -6.52 4.02
CA LYS A 21 -11.80 -5.20 4.65
C LYS A 21 -11.21 -5.36 6.06
N LEU A 22 -10.17 -4.59 6.35
CA LEU A 22 -9.44 -4.64 7.62
C LEU A 22 -9.80 -3.43 8.49
N ASP A 23 -9.96 -3.67 9.79
CA ASP A 23 -10.09 -2.61 10.80
C ASP A 23 -8.72 -2.14 11.32
N GLU A 24 -7.71 -3.01 11.28
CA GLU A 24 -6.34 -2.76 11.74
C GLU A 24 -5.32 -3.49 10.85
N VAL A 25 -4.11 -2.93 10.73
CA VAL A 25 -2.93 -3.59 10.16
C VAL A 25 -1.79 -3.54 11.17
N SER A 26 -1.20 -4.70 11.45
CA SER A 26 0.04 -4.83 12.21
C SER A 26 1.18 -5.21 11.26
N ILE A 27 2.30 -4.47 11.30
CA ILE A 27 3.50 -4.75 10.50
C ILE A 27 4.63 -5.20 11.42
N LEU A 28 5.16 -6.40 11.17
CA LEU A 28 6.33 -6.93 11.88
C LEU A 28 7.53 -6.89 10.92
N ALA A 29 8.44 -5.94 11.14
CA ALA A 29 9.63 -5.76 10.33
C ALA A 29 10.72 -5.01 11.12
N ASP A 30 11.95 -4.99 10.60
CA ASP A 30 13.02 -4.16 11.15
C ASP A 30 12.81 -2.66 10.80
N PRO A 31 13.49 -1.73 11.51
CA PRO A 31 13.33 -0.30 11.29
C PRO A 31 13.63 0.15 9.85
N GLU A 32 14.62 -0.45 9.20
CA GLU A 32 15.02 -0.17 7.83
C GLU A 32 13.89 -0.50 6.84
N THR A 33 13.28 -1.67 6.98
CA THR A 33 12.14 -2.10 6.17
C THR A 33 10.93 -1.20 6.38
N LEU A 34 10.64 -0.82 7.63
CA LEU A 34 9.56 0.13 7.94
C LEU A 34 9.81 1.50 7.29
N MET A 35 11.06 1.95 7.22
CA MET A 35 11.42 3.19 6.54
C MET A 35 11.15 3.11 5.04
N GLU A 36 11.49 2.01 4.38
CA GLU A 36 11.25 1.84 2.94
C GLU A 36 9.76 1.72 2.60
N ILE A 37 8.95 1.04 3.42
CA ILE A 37 7.48 1.08 3.31
C ILE A 37 6.97 2.51 3.44
N GLY A 38 7.51 3.29 4.39
CA GLY A 38 7.18 4.70 4.55
C GLY A 38 7.53 5.55 3.32
N ARG A 39 8.71 5.34 2.73
CA ARG A 39 9.13 6.02 1.50
C ARG A 39 8.24 5.66 0.32
N PHE A 40 7.85 4.40 0.19
CA PHE A 40 6.89 3.95 -0.81
C PHE A 40 5.57 4.73 -0.71
N LEU A 41 4.98 4.84 0.50
CA LEU A 41 3.72 5.57 0.68
C LEU A 41 3.83 7.07 0.35
N ILE A 42 4.97 7.69 0.67
CA ILE A 42 5.25 9.09 0.30
C ILE A 42 5.29 9.21 -1.23
N ARG A 43 6.08 8.37 -1.90
CA ARG A 43 6.22 8.38 -3.35
C ARG A 43 4.88 8.12 -4.05
N ALA A 44 4.12 7.14 -3.60
CA ALA A 44 2.79 6.85 -4.13
C ALA A 44 1.88 8.08 -4.01
N SER A 45 1.90 8.78 -2.87
CA SER A 45 1.13 10.02 -2.69
C SER A 45 1.55 11.12 -3.67
N GLU A 46 2.84 11.26 -3.97
CA GLU A 46 3.36 12.22 -4.93
C GLU A 46 2.91 11.87 -6.36
N GLU A 47 3.10 10.62 -6.79
CA GLU A 47 2.68 10.13 -8.12
C GLU A 47 1.16 10.26 -8.33
N MET A 48 0.36 9.96 -7.32
CA MET A 48 -1.10 10.11 -7.36
C MET A 48 -1.54 11.58 -7.45
N SER A 49 -0.81 12.48 -6.79
CA SER A 49 -1.10 13.91 -6.79
C SER A 49 -0.71 14.56 -8.12
N ASP A 50 0.49 14.27 -8.58
CA ASP A 50 1.14 15.03 -9.64
C ASP A 50 0.86 14.43 -11.02
N ASN A 51 0.77 13.10 -11.10
CA ASN A 51 0.57 12.35 -12.34
C ASN A 51 -0.82 11.69 -12.43
N GLY A 52 -1.62 11.73 -11.36
CA GLY A 52 -2.95 11.13 -11.34
C GLY A 52 -2.94 9.61 -11.37
N LEU A 53 -1.84 8.98 -10.94
CA LEU A 53 -1.69 7.52 -10.93
C LEU A 53 -2.84 6.87 -10.15
N GLU A 54 -3.40 5.77 -10.67
CA GLU A 54 -4.53 5.08 -10.06
C GLU A 54 -4.08 4.25 -8.85
N HIS A 55 -3.01 3.48 -9.00
CA HIS A 55 -2.45 2.65 -7.94
C HIS A 55 -0.95 2.46 -8.14
N MET A 56 -0.26 2.06 -7.07
CA MET A 56 1.16 1.75 -7.09
C MET A 56 1.41 0.53 -6.21
N HIS A 57 2.23 -0.40 -6.68
CA HIS A 57 2.65 -1.60 -5.94
C HIS A 57 4.03 -1.40 -5.32
N LEU A 58 4.25 -1.95 -4.13
CA LEU A 58 5.54 -1.90 -3.45
C LEU A 58 6.55 -2.79 -4.19
N GLN A 59 6.13 -3.96 -4.66
CA GLN A 59 6.98 -4.89 -5.42
C GLN A 59 7.57 -4.28 -6.70
N ASP A 60 6.97 -3.21 -7.25
CA ASP A 60 7.47 -2.55 -8.47
C ASP A 60 8.57 -1.53 -8.19
N VAL A 61 8.78 -1.15 -6.93
CA VAL A 61 9.75 -0.11 -6.53
C VAL A 61 10.90 -0.61 -5.66
N ILE A 62 10.79 -1.83 -5.13
CA ILE A 62 11.83 -2.48 -4.34
C ILE A 62 12.60 -3.44 -5.24
N ASP A 63 13.92 -3.26 -5.29
CA ASP A 63 14.81 -4.20 -5.97
C ASP A 63 14.78 -5.57 -5.26
N ASP A 64 14.84 -6.65 -6.04
CA ASP A 64 14.87 -8.05 -5.56
C ASP A 64 13.73 -8.41 -4.58
N PHE A 65 12.50 -7.94 -4.85
CA PHE A 65 11.33 -8.23 -4.01
C PHE A 65 11.08 -9.74 -3.87
N ASP A 66 11.03 -10.22 -2.62
CA ASP A 66 10.75 -11.62 -2.29
C ASP A 66 9.24 -11.91 -2.27
N TYR A 67 8.72 -12.38 -3.41
CA TYR A 67 7.29 -12.72 -3.57
C TYR A 67 6.82 -13.90 -2.71
N GLU A 68 7.73 -14.73 -2.19
CA GLU A 68 7.36 -15.88 -1.36
C GLU A 68 7.19 -15.48 0.11
N ASN A 69 7.97 -14.51 0.58
CA ASN A 69 8.03 -14.14 2.00
C ASN A 69 7.50 -12.74 2.34
N ASN A 70 7.39 -11.84 1.37
CA ASN A 70 6.92 -10.48 1.60
C ASN A 70 5.47 -10.27 1.14
N VAL A 71 4.76 -9.41 1.87
CA VAL A 71 3.44 -8.92 1.46
C VAL A 71 3.63 -7.70 0.57
N ASP A 72 2.97 -7.69 -0.59
CA ASP A 72 2.93 -6.52 -1.45
C ASP A 72 1.94 -5.47 -0.91
N PHE A 73 2.41 -4.23 -0.77
CA PHE A 73 1.58 -3.11 -0.36
C PHE A 73 1.11 -2.37 -1.60
N ILE A 74 -0.20 -2.23 -1.75
CA ILE A 74 -0.81 -1.53 -2.89
C ILE A 74 -1.41 -0.23 -2.38
N ALA A 75 -0.87 0.90 -2.82
CA ALA A 75 -1.45 2.20 -2.57
C ALA A 75 -2.49 2.50 -3.65
N LEU A 76 -3.73 2.82 -3.26
CA LEU A 76 -4.84 3.12 -4.18
C LEU A 76 -5.24 4.59 -4.09
N ASN A 77 -5.37 5.25 -5.24
CA ASN A 77 -5.75 6.65 -5.32
C ASN A 77 -7.26 6.83 -5.13
N GLY A 78 -7.69 7.15 -3.91
CA GLY A 78 -9.11 7.35 -3.59
C GLY A 78 -9.79 8.53 -4.31
N LYS A 79 -9.06 9.35 -5.09
CA LYS A 79 -9.68 10.35 -6.00
C LYS A 79 -10.11 9.74 -7.33
N VAL A 80 -9.51 8.61 -7.73
CA VAL A 80 -9.69 7.97 -9.03
C VAL A 80 -10.43 6.64 -8.87
N VAL A 81 -9.99 5.80 -7.93
CA VAL A 81 -10.60 4.50 -7.60
C VAL A 81 -11.86 4.73 -6.78
N LYS A 82 -13.00 4.20 -7.24
CA LYS A 82 -14.32 4.42 -6.62
C LYS A 82 -14.85 3.23 -5.83
N ILE A 83 -14.41 2.02 -6.17
CA ILE A 83 -14.82 0.76 -5.55
C ILE A 83 -13.60 -0.15 -5.60
N ILE A 84 -13.36 -0.83 -4.48
CA ILE A 84 -12.46 -1.97 -4.37
C ILE A 84 -13.41 -3.12 -4.01
#